data_AF-A0A1W9RSG8-F1
#
_entry.id   AF-A0A1W9RSG8-F1
#
_cell.length_a   1.000
_cell.length_b   1.000
_cell.length_c   1.000
_cell.angle_alpha   90.00
_cell.angle_beta   90.00
_cell.angle_gamma   90.00
#
_symmetry.space_group_name_H-M   'P 1'
#
loop_
_entity.id
_entity.type
_entity.pdbx_description
1 polymer ?
#
loop_
_entity_poly.entity_id
_entity_poly.type
_entity_poly.pdbx_seq_one_letter_code
_entity_poly.pdbx_strand_id
1 'polypeptide(L)'
;MTFDLIVAIVIAVIAIVIYLLYQLGNLPRSCKRSILYLISAAAAIFGISLFTNHRLKLLHRELKEREEKLRQKEEELRKLKEKEEMSEKELNFMKAKLEQQIDAYRKLMLQIKAKNKAEKERIDRLSGEDLHNEFIATFGGGE
;
A
#
# COMPACT_ATOMS: atom_id res chain seq x y z
N MET A 1 -14.05 -12.22 -27.56
CA MET A 1 -15.18 -12.62 -28.44
C MET A 1 -16.27 -11.59 -28.28
N THR A 2 -16.67 -10.94 -29.37
CA THR A 2 -17.70 -9.89 -29.36
C THR A 2 -19.07 -10.49 -29.07
N PHE A 3 -19.92 -9.74 -28.38
CA PHE A 3 -21.24 -10.17 -27.91
C PHE A 3 -22.12 -10.68 -29.08
N ASP A 4 -21.98 -10.08 -30.26
CA ASP A 4 -22.64 -10.51 -31.51
C ASP A 4 -22.36 -11.96 -31.91
N LEU A 5 -21.12 -12.42 -31.74
CA LEU A 5 -20.75 -13.79 -32.11
C LEU A 5 -21.48 -14.81 -31.22
N ILE A 6 -21.60 -14.51 -29.93
CA ILE A 6 -22.27 -15.37 -28.95
C ILE A 6 -23.77 -15.43 -29.27
N VAL A 7 -24.39 -14.28 -29.56
CA VAL A 7 -25.81 -14.20 -29.95
C VAL A 7 -26.07 -14.98 -31.25
N ALA A 8 -25.21 -14.82 -32.26
CA ALA A 8 -25.33 -15.56 -33.52
C ALA A 8 -25.22 -17.08 -33.34
N ILE A 9 -24.30 -17.55 -32.48
CA ILE A 9 -24.16 -18.98 -32.17
C ILE A 9 -25.41 -19.51 -31.46
N VAL A 10 -25.96 -18.77 -30.49
CA VAL A 10 -27.17 -19.18 -29.75
C VAL A 10 -28.37 -19.27 -30.69
N ILE A 11 -28.55 -18.30 -31.59
CA ILE A 11 -29.63 -18.32 -32.59
C ILE A 11 -29.47 -19.49 -33.54
N ALA A 12 -28.25 -19.77 -34.02
CA ALA A 12 -27.98 -20.92 -34.89
C ALA A 12 -28.30 -22.25 -34.19
N VAL A 13 -27.92 -22.41 -32.92
CA VAL A 13 -28.25 -23.61 -32.14
C VAL A 13 -29.77 -23.76 -31.96
N ILE A 14 -30.49 -22.68 -31.65
CA ILE A 14 -31.95 -22.68 -31.55
C ILE A 14 -32.59 -23.06 -32.89
N ALA A 15 -32.12 -22.48 -34.00
CA ALA A 15 -32.62 -22.80 -35.34
C ALA A 15 -32.39 -24.28 -35.72
N ILE A 16 -31.23 -24.85 -35.37
CA ILE A 16 -30.93 -26.27 -35.55
C ILE A 16 -31.88 -27.14 -34.71
N VAL A 17 -32.14 -26.77 -33.46
CA VAL A 17 -33.07 -27.49 -32.58
C VAL A 17 -34.51 -27.42 -33.10
N ILE A 18 -34.97 -26.24 -33.54
CA ILE A 18 -36.30 -26.06 -34.14
C ILE A 18 -36.41 -26.85 -35.45
N TYR A 19 -35.38 -26.82 -36.30
CA TYR A 19 -35.34 -27.60 -37.54
C TYR A 19 -35.43 -29.11 -37.26
N LEU A 20 -34.68 -29.61 -36.27
CA LEU A 20 -34.77 -31.00 -35.82
C LEU A 20 -36.17 -31.33 -35.25
N LEU A 21 -36.79 -30.42 -34.50
CA LEU A 21 -38.18 -30.56 -33.98
C LEU A 21 -39.24 -30.54 -35.09
N TYR A 22 -39.03 -29.76 -36.14
CA TYR A 22 -39.90 -29.73 -37.31
C TYR A 22 -39.78 -31.03 -38.13
N GLN A 23 -38.56 -31.55 -38.27
CA GLN A 23 -38.29 -32.83 -38.93
C GLN A 23 -38.81 -34.04 -38.10
N LEU A 24 -38.98 -33.86 -36.78
CA LEU A 24 -39.50 -34.85 -35.82
C LEU A 24 -40.99 -35.20 -35.99
N GLY A 25 -41.72 -34.53 -36.89
CA GLY A 25 -43.07 -34.92 -37.32
C GLY A 25 -43.12 -36.31 -37.98
N ASN A 26 -42.03 -36.74 -38.63
CA ASN A 26 -41.94 -38.00 -39.40
C ASN A 26 -40.93 -39.04 -38.87
N LEU A 27 -40.31 -38.84 -37.70
CA LEU A 27 -39.23 -39.72 -37.17
C LEU A 27 -39.70 -40.69 -36.06
N PRO A 28 -39.16 -41.93 -36.01
CA PRO A 28 -39.53 -42.95 -35.03
C PRO A 28 -39.17 -42.56 -33.59
N ARG A 29 -39.95 -43.07 -32.62
CA ARG A 29 -39.88 -42.74 -31.17
C ARG A 29 -38.48 -42.88 -30.55
N SER A 30 -37.61 -43.73 -31.12
CA SER A 30 -36.23 -43.94 -30.70
C SER A 30 -35.32 -42.72 -30.92
N CYS A 31 -35.52 -41.97 -32.01
CA CYS A 31 -34.68 -40.81 -32.35
C CYS A 31 -35.02 -39.58 -31.48
N LYS A 32 -36.30 -39.44 -31.08
CA LYS A 32 -36.78 -38.36 -30.19
C LYS A 32 -36.06 -38.36 -28.83
N ARG A 33 -35.85 -39.56 -28.28
CA ARG A 33 -35.16 -39.73 -26.99
C ARG A 33 -33.68 -39.35 -27.09
N SER A 34 -33.00 -39.71 -28.18
CA SER A 34 -31.59 -39.38 -28.40
C SER A 34 -31.34 -37.86 -28.50
N ILE A 35 -32.21 -37.13 -29.19
CA ILE A 35 -32.12 -35.66 -29.28
C ILE A 35 -32.34 -34.99 -27.92
N LEU A 36 -33.29 -35.48 -27.12
CA LEU A 36 -33.52 -34.99 -25.74
C LEU A 36 -32.28 -35.17 -24.86
N TYR A 37 -31.57 -36.29 -24.97
CA TYR A 37 -30.31 -36.52 -24.25
C TYR A 37 -29.19 -35.58 -24.71
N LEU A 38 -29.11 -35.28 -26.01
CA LEU A 38 -28.14 -34.30 -26.54
C LEU A 38 -28.40 -32.89 -26.01
N ILE A 39 -29.67 -32.46 -25.96
CA ILE A 39 -30.05 -31.15 -25.44
C ILE A 39 -29.75 -31.04 -23.94
N SER A 40 -30.05 -32.08 -23.16
CA SER A 40 -29.77 -32.07 -21.72
C SER A 40 -28.27 -32.09 -21.42
N ALA A 41 -27.48 -32.87 -22.18
CA ALA A 41 -26.03 -32.86 -22.07
C ALA A 41 -25.42 -31.49 -22.45
N ALA A 42 -25.90 -30.88 -23.53
CA ALA A 42 -25.46 -29.55 -23.95
C ALA A 42 -25.82 -28.49 -22.89
N ALA A 43 -27.04 -28.51 -22.34
CA ALA A 43 -27.47 -27.60 -21.29
C ALA A 43 -26.65 -27.76 -20.00
N ALA A 44 -26.29 -29.00 -19.62
CA ALA A 44 -25.45 -29.25 -18.45
C ALA A 44 -24.04 -28.67 -18.62
N ILE A 45 -23.41 -28.88 -19.79
CA ILE A 45 -22.07 -28.34 -20.08
C ILE A 45 -22.11 -26.80 -20.09
N PHE A 46 -23.15 -26.22 -20.70
CA PHE A 46 -23.32 -24.76 -20.76
C PHE A 46 -23.54 -24.15 -19.37
N GLY A 47 -24.36 -24.80 -18.54
CA GLY A 47 -24.60 -24.38 -17.15
C GLY A 47 -23.33 -24.40 -16.30
N ILE A 48 -22.52 -25.46 -16.42
CA ILE A 48 -21.24 -25.57 -15.71
C ILE A 48 -20.26 -24.48 -16.18
N SER A 49 -20.17 -24.24 -17.49
CA SER A 49 -19.29 -23.21 -18.07
C SER A 49 -19.68 -21.79 -17.64
N LEU A 50 -20.98 -21.49 -17.59
CA LEU A 50 -21.46 -20.20 -17.10
C LEU A 50 -21.15 -20.00 -15.61
N PHE A 51 -21.34 -21.06 -14.80
CA PHE A 51 -21.06 -21.02 -13.38
C PHE A 51 -19.57 -20.80 -13.07
N THR A 52 -18.67 -21.52 -13.75
CA THR A 52 -17.23 -21.36 -13.57
C THR A 52 -16.74 -19.98 -14.02
N ASN A 53 -17.23 -19.48 -15.16
CA ASN A 53 -16.92 -18.13 -15.63
C ASN A 53 -17.42 -17.04 -14.66
N HIS A 54 -18.61 -17.21 -14.09
CA HIS A 54 -19.12 -16.26 -13.09
C HIS A 54 -18.23 -16.28 -11.84
N ARG A 55 -17.84 -17.46 -11.36
CA ARG A 55 -16.99 -17.59 -10.18
C ARG A 55 -15.60 -16.98 -10.41
N LEU A 56 -15.01 -17.19 -11.59
CA LEU A 56 -13.74 -16.57 -11.99
C LEU A 56 -13.83 -15.05 -12.03
N LYS A 57 -14.93 -14.48 -12.56
CA LYS A 57 -15.13 -13.03 -12.55
C LYS A 57 -15.20 -12.45 -11.13
N LEU A 58 -15.89 -13.13 -10.21
CA LEU A 58 -15.95 -12.71 -8.81
C LEU A 58 -14.58 -12.74 -8.15
N LEU A 59 -13.84 -13.85 -8.31
CA LEU A 59 -12.48 -14.00 -7.80
C LEU A 59 -11.54 -12.93 -8.36
N HIS A 60 -11.64 -12.62 -9.66
CA HIS A 60 -10.84 -11.60 -10.29
C HIS A 60 -11.16 -10.20 -9.77
N ARG A 61 -12.45 -9.91 -9.50
CA ARG A 61 -12.88 -8.64 -8.90
C ARG A 61 -12.34 -8.51 -7.47
N GLU A 62 -12.46 -9.56 -6.67
CA GLU A 62 -11.94 -9.56 -5.29
C GLU A 62 -10.42 -9.41 -5.27
N LEU A 63 -9.71 -10.07 -6.19
CA LEU A 63 -8.26 -9.92 -6.32
C LEU A 63 -7.88 -8.48 -6.66
N LYS A 64 -8.57 -7.86 -7.62
CA LYS A 64 -8.35 -6.46 -7.99
C LYS A 64 -8.64 -5.49 -6.83
N GLU A 65 -9.72 -5.70 -6.09
CA GLU A 65 -10.03 -4.89 -4.90
C GLU A 65 -8.97 -5.04 -3.80
N ARG A 66 -8.43 -6.25 -3.61
CA ARG A 66 -7.33 -6.49 -2.65
C ARG A 66 -6.03 -5.84 -3.11
N GLU A 67 -5.70 -5.90 -4.39
CA GLU A 67 -4.53 -5.22 -4.97
C GLU A 67 -4.64 -3.69 -4.83
N GLU A 68 -5.81 -3.12 -5.09
CA GLU A 68 -6.05 -1.67 -4.90
C GLU A 68 -5.92 -1.27 -3.42
N LYS A 69 -6.49 -2.04 -2.50
CA LYS A 69 -6.33 -1.81 -1.05
C LYS A 69 -4.86 -1.92 -0.61
N LEU A 70 -4.11 -2.85 -1.18
CA LEU A 70 -2.70 -3.04 -0.86
C LEU A 70 -1.87 -1.85 -1.36
N ARG A 71 -2.10 -1.39 -2.58
CA ARG A 71 -1.48 -0.16 -3.12
C ARG A 71 -1.80 1.08 -2.29
N GLN A 72 -3.05 1.23 -1.84
CA GLN A 72 -3.44 2.35 -0.97
C GLN A 72 -2.67 2.31 0.36
N LYS A 73 -2.57 1.14 0.99
CA LYS A 73 -1.80 0.97 2.23
C LYS A 73 -0.30 1.19 2.04
N GLU A 74 0.27 0.77 0.91
CA GLU A 74 1.67 1.06 0.57
C GLU A 74 1.90 2.57 0.43
N GLU A 75 0.99 3.29 -0.21
CA GLU A 75 1.09 4.74 -0.35
C GLU A 75 0.94 5.47 0.99
N GLU A 76 0.03 5.01 1.86
CA GLU A 76 -0.10 5.50 3.24
C GLU A 76 1.17 5.27 4.05
N LEU A 77 1.76 4.07 3.97
CA LEU A 77 3.03 3.75 4.62
C LEU A 77 4.17 4.64 4.11
N ARG A 78 4.22 4.93 2.81
CA ARG A 78 5.22 5.83 2.25
C ARG A 78 5.08 7.25 2.81
N LYS A 79 3.86 7.79 2.85
CA LYS A 79 3.57 9.11 3.44
C LYS A 79 3.91 9.17 4.94
N LEU A 80 3.66 8.09 5.67
CA LEU A 80 4.04 7.98 7.09
C LEU A 80 5.55 8.00 7.28
N LYS A 81 6.30 7.23 6.47
CA LYS A 81 7.78 7.27 6.49
C LYS A 81 8.34 8.64 6.13
N GLU A 82 7.81 9.29 5.09
CA GLU A 82 8.21 10.65 4.72
C GLU A 82 7.97 11.64 5.89
N LYS A 83 6.84 11.51 6.61
CA LYS A 83 6.57 12.30 7.82
C LYS A 83 7.52 11.98 8.98
N GLU A 84 7.84 10.71 9.18
CA GLU A 84 8.78 10.27 10.22
C GLU A 84 10.17 10.85 9.97
N GLU A 85 10.69 10.74 8.75
CA GLU A 85 11.98 11.33 8.36
C GLU A 85 12.01 12.86 8.55
N MET A 86 10.92 13.54 8.23
CA MET A 86 10.80 14.99 8.48
C MET A 86 10.80 15.32 9.97
N SER A 87 10.08 14.53 10.77
CA SER A 87 10.02 14.70 12.22
C SER A 87 11.38 14.44 12.87
N GLU A 88 12.13 13.44 12.40
CA GLU A 88 13.50 13.18 12.86
C GLU A 88 14.45 14.32 12.51
N LYS A 89 14.35 14.89 11.30
CA LYS A 89 15.14 16.06 10.90
C LYS A 89 14.85 17.27 11.79
N GLU A 90 13.57 17.54 12.06
CA GLU A 90 13.16 18.61 12.98
C GLU A 90 13.69 18.37 14.41
N LEU A 91 13.60 17.14 14.91
CA LEU A 91 14.13 16.78 16.23
C LEU A 91 15.64 17.01 16.30
N ASN A 92 16.39 16.58 15.29
CA ASN A 92 17.84 16.76 15.25
C ASN A 92 18.23 18.25 15.14
N PHE A 93 17.48 19.02 14.35
CA PHE A 93 17.66 20.47 14.28
C PHE A 93 17.39 21.15 15.63
N MET A 94 16.31 20.79 16.32
CA MET A 94 15.98 21.32 17.63
C MET A 94 17.01 20.92 18.69
N LYS A 95 17.52 19.68 18.65
CA LYS A 95 18.61 19.22 19.52
C LYS A 95 19.87 20.04 19.30
N ALA A 96 20.30 20.23 18.05
CA ALA A 96 21.47 21.03 17.73
C ALA A 96 21.31 22.49 18.20
N LYS A 97 20.12 23.07 18.02
CA LYS A 97 19.81 24.42 18.51
C LYS A 97 19.85 24.51 20.04
N LEU A 98 19.31 23.51 20.73
CA LEU A 98 19.36 23.43 22.18
C LEU A 98 20.81 23.31 22.68
N GLU A 99 21.63 22.49 22.03
CA GLU A 99 23.04 22.32 22.37
C GLU A 99 23.83 23.62 22.19
N GLN A 100 23.60 24.35 21.09
CA GLN A 100 24.17 25.68 20.89
C GLN A 100 23.75 26.68 21.98
N GLN A 101 22.49 26.65 22.42
CA GLN A 101 22.02 27.49 23.52
C GLN A 101 22.69 27.11 24.83
N ILE A 102 22.79 25.83 25.14
CA ILE A 102 23.47 25.32 26.34
C ILE A 102 24.93 25.79 26.35
N ASP A 103 25.65 25.66 25.22
CA ASP A 103 27.04 26.10 25.13
C ASP A 103 27.18 27.63 25.25
N ALA A 104 26.26 28.41 24.67
CA ALA A 104 26.21 29.85 24.87
C ALA A 104 25.99 30.22 26.36
N TYR A 105 25.07 29.52 27.05
CA TYR A 105 24.85 29.72 28.48
C TYR A 105 26.07 29.33 29.32
N ARG A 106 26.72 28.19 29.02
CA ARG A 106 27.96 27.76 29.70
C ARG A 106 29.06 28.81 29.56
N LYS A 107 29.27 29.35 28.35
CA LYS A 107 30.22 30.45 28.12
C LYS A 107 29.87 31.69 28.93
N LEU A 108 28.62 32.14 28.89
CA LEU A 108 28.17 33.31 29.65
C LEU A 108 28.42 33.12 31.15
N MET A 109 28.09 31.96 31.71
CA MET A 109 28.32 31.67 33.13
C MET A 109 29.80 31.68 33.49
N LEU A 110 30.66 31.08 32.67
CA LEU A 110 32.12 31.11 32.87
C LEU A 110 32.68 32.53 32.76
N GLN A 111 32.24 33.31 31.78
CA GLN A 111 32.64 34.71 31.61
C GLN A 111 32.20 35.60 32.79
N ILE A 112 31.01 35.37 33.37
CA ILE A 112 30.54 36.10 34.54
C ILE A 112 31.45 35.82 35.75
N LYS A 113 31.93 34.59 35.90
CA LYS A 113 32.82 34.19 36.99
C LYS A 113 34.29 34.60 36.78
N ALA A 114 34.70 34.81 35.52
CA ALA A 114 36.07 35.19 35.16
C ALA A 114 36.47 36.52 35.81
N LYS A 115 37.65 36.54 36.46
CA LYS A 115 38.10 37.67 37.27
C LYS A 115 38.70 38.78 36.43
N ASN A 116 39.36 38.41 35.32
CA ASN A 116 40.15 39.33 34.49
C ASN A 116 39.78 39.23 33.00
N LYS A 117 40.09 40.28 32.23
CA LYS A 117 39.79 40.36 30.80
C LYS A 117 40.48 39.25 29.96
N ALA A 118 41.72 38.89 30.32
CA ALA A 118 42.46 37.80 29.69
C ALA A 118 41.80 36.42 29.88
N GLU A 119 41.10 36.20 31.00
CA GLU A 119 40.41 34.94 31.29
C GLU A 119 39.10 34.83 30.49
N LYS A 120 38.40 35.95 30.29
CA LYS A 120 37.23 36.03 29.39
C LYS A 120 37.59 35.71 27.94
N GLU A 121 38.70 36.26 27.46
CA GLU A 121 39.21 35.98 26.10
C GLU A 121 39.65 34.52 25.92
N ARG A 122 40.12 33.85 26.98
CA ARG A 122 40.39 32.40 26.99
C ARG A 122 39.09 31.60 26.86
N ILE A 123 38.07 31.94 27.64
CA ILE A 123 36.76 31.26 27.65
C ILE A 123 36.04 31.40 26.30
N ASP A 124 36.18 32.55 25.63
CA ASP A 124 35.59 32.76 24.30
C ASP A 124 36.08 31.77 23.25
N ARG A 125 37.34 31.35 23.36
CA ARG A 125 37.97 30.40 22.44
C ARG A 125 37.62 28.94 22.71
N LEU A 126 37.04 28.61 23.86
CA LEU A 126 36.62 27.24 24.18
C LEU A 126 35.37 26.86 23.38
N SER A 127 35.25 25.60 22.98
CA SER A 127 34.05 25.09 22.28
C SER A 127 33.87 23.60 22.55
N GLY A 128 32.62 23.12 22.50
CA GLY A 128 32.30 21.71 22.62
C GLY A 128 32.75 21.11 23.96
N GLU A 129 33.49 20.01 23.90
CA GLU A 129 33.87 19.21 25.08
C GLU A 129 34.77 19.98 26.07
N ASP A 130 35.70 20.79 25.58
CA ASP A 130 36.58 21.60 26.43
C ASP A 130 35.81 22.65 27.24
N LEU A 131 34.78 23.26 26.62
CA LEU A 131 33.90 24.21 27.28
C LEU A 131 33.05 23.51 28.36
N HIS A 132 32.57 22.31 28.06
CA HIS A 132 31.80 21.50 29.00
C HIS A 132 32.64 21.09 30.21
N ASN A 133 33.87 20.61 29.98
CA ASN A 133 34.80 20.20 31.04
C ASN A 133 35.18 21.37 31.95
N GLU A 134 35.50 22.54 31.38
CA GLU A 134 35.79 23.75 32.17
C GLU A 134 34.57 24.20 32.99
N PHE A 135 33.36 24.09 32.42
CA PHE A 135 32.12 24.39 33.13
C PHE A 135 31.91 23.46 34.33
N ILE A 136 32.10 22.15 34.16
CA ILE A 136 31.99 21.16 35.24
C ILE A 136 33.07 21.34 36.29
N ALA A 137 34.33 21.60 35.91
CA ALA A 137 35.40 21.89 36.86
C ALA A 137 35.10 23.15 37.69
N THR A 138 34.40 24.12 37.10
CA THR A 138 34.13 25.42 37.73
C THR A 138 32.85 25.44 38.56
N PHE A 139 31.82 24.69 38.18
CA PHE A 139 30.48 24.72 38.80
C PHE A 139 29.95 23.34 39.24
N GLY A 140 30.53 22.24 38.77
CA GLY A 140 30.10 20.86 39.05
C GLY A 140 30.74 20.22 40.28
N GLY A 141 31.74 20.86 40.91
CA GLY A 141 32.35 20.41 42.16
C GLY A 141 31.52 20.70 43.42
N GLY A 142 30.20 20.63 43.32
CA GLY A 142 29.25 20.84 44.41
C GLY A 142 28.72 19.52 44.97
N GLU A 143 29.63 18.71 45.52
CA GLU A 143 29.36 17.85 46.68
C GLU A 143 30.16 18.40 47.87
#